data_AF-A0A916BGV9-F1
#
_entry.id   AF-A0A916BGV9-F1
#
_cell.length_a   1.000
_cell.length_b   1.000
_cell.length_c   1.000
_cell.angle_alpha   90.00
_cell.angle_beta   90.00
_cell.angle_gamma   90.00
#
_symmetry.space_group_name_H-M   'P 1'
#
loop_
_entity.id
_entity.type
_entity.pdbx_description
1 polymer ?
#
loop_
_entity_poly.entity_id
_entity_poly.type
_entity_poly.pdbx_seq_one_letter_code
_entity_poly.pdbx_strand_id
1 'polypeptide(L)'
;MMQNGGGFSMNDQGLSQEQADELNAIFGLGRAGKKKRRVYLWESVLQAHEMGMYQIIPITSSWALRHEGRVMNHCVGSYEKLCRDGYIRAFSIRDLHGNRVATMSLMFQDDDWHLEQIKGYSNAEVCISEEVYYDGEQTQTLIEMTDLHYVAYEVLRCYRKAWEND
;
A
#
# COMPACT_ATOMS: atom_id res chain seq x y z
N MET A 1 -31.63 -49.64 -12.33
CA MET A 1 -31.80 -48.86 -11.09
C MET A 1 -30.63 -49.20 -10.19
N MET A 2 -29.66 -48.28 -10.09
CA MET A 2 -29.38 -47.45 -8.89
C MET A 2 -28.44 -48.19 -7.92
N GLN A 3 -27.14 -47.83 -7.95
CA GLN A 3 -26.42 -46.95 -6.98
C GLN A 3 -26.09 -47.70 -5.67
N ASN A 4 -24.97 -47.56 -4.96
CA ASN A 4 -23.77 -46.71 -5.00
C ASN A 4 -22.81 -47.33 -3.97
N GLY A 5 -21.50 -47.13 -4.12
CA GLY A 5 -20.53 -47.54 -3.11
C GLY A 5 -19.08 -47.10 -3.39
N GLY A 6 -18.90 -45.95 -4.04
CA GLY A 6 -17.59 -45.31 -4.17
C GLY A 6 -17.43 -44.31 -3.02
N GLY A 7 -16.62 -44.67 -2.02
CA GLY A 7 -16.19 -43.73 -0.99
C GLY A 7 -15.33 -42.64 -1.61
N PHE A 8 -15.85 -41.41 -1.63
CA PHE A 8 -15.04 -40.22 -1.89
C PHE A 8 -14.29 -39.90 -0.60
N SER A 9 -12.98 -40.17 -0.60
CA SER A 9 -12.06 -39.67 0.42
C SER A 9 -11.89 -38.17 0.17
N MET A 10 -12.52 -37.34 1.00
CA MET A 10 -12.17 -35.93 1.10
C MET A 10 -10.88 -35.83 1.91
N ASN A 11 -9.81 -35.41 1.26
CA ASN A 11 -8.63 -34.87 1.94
C ASN A 11 -9.05 -33.60 2.67
N ASP A 12 -9.34 -33.72 3.95
CA ASP A 12 -9.58 -32.61 4.86
C ASP A 12 -8.21 -32.00 5.22
N GLN A 13 -7.67 -31.19 4.31
CA GLN A 13 -6.56 -30.29 4.65
C GLN A 13 -7.16 -29.12 5.43
N GLY A 14 -7.40 -29.35 6.72
CA GLY A 14 -7.69 -28.28 7.66
C GLY A 14 -6.63 -27.18 7.57
N LEU A 15 -7.06 -25.93 7.77
CA LEU A 15 -6.19 -24.76 7.78
C LEU A 15 -4.96 -25.03 8.64
N SER A 16 -3.77 -24.73 8.10
CA SER A 16 -2.55 -24.83 8.89
C SER A 16 -2.62 -23.89 10.09
N GLN A 17 -1.89 -24.19 11.17
CA GLN A 17 -1.87 -23.33 12.35
C GLN A 17 -1.47 -21.89 12.00
N GLU A 18 -0.60 -21.72 11.00
CA GLU A 18 -0.16 -20.41 10.51
C GLU A 18 -1.27 -19.65 9.77
N GLN A 19 -2.04 -20.34 8.93
CA GLN A 19 -3.23 -19.77 8.27
C GLN A 19 -4.34 -19.44 9.28
N ALA A 20 -4.52 -20.29 10.29
CA ALA A 20 -5.46 -20.05 11.37
C ALA A 20 -5.04 -18.84 12.22
N ASP A 21 -3.73 -18.68 12.48
CA ASP A 21 -3.19 -17.53 13.21
C ASP A 21 -3.28 -16.23 12.40
N GLU A 22 -3.06 -16.28 11.08
CA GLU A 22 -3.33 -15.16 10.17
C GLU A 22 -4.81 -14.76 10.19
N LEU A 23 -5.72 -15.72 10.08
CA LEU A 23 -7.17 -15.47 10.15
C LEU A 23 -7.58 -14.94 11.52
N ASN A 24 -7.04 -15.48 12.61
CA ASN A 24 -7.30 -14.98 13.96
C ASN A 24 -6.72 -13.57 14.16
N ALA A 25 -5.60 -13.23 13.52
CA ALA A 25 -5.06 -11.88 13.50
C ALA A 25 -5.91 -10.92 12.65
N ILE A 26 -6.50 -11.40 11.55
CA ILE A 26 -7.45 -10.66 10.69
C ILE A 26 -8.74 -10.35 11.46
N PHE A 27 -9.32 -11.35 12.13
CA PHE A 27 -10.62 -11.22 12.81
C PHE A 27 -10.53 -10.81 14.29
N GLY A 28 -9.32 -10.72 14.85
CA GLY A 28 -9.09 -10.32 16.24
C GLY A 28 -9.66 -11.30 17.27
N LEU A 29 -9.84 -12.57 16.89
CA LEU A 29 -10.41 -13.63 17.72
C LEU A 29 -9.31 -14.27 18.57
N GLY A 30 -8.85 -13.56 19.60
CA GLY A 30 -7.92 -14.14 20.58
C GLY A 30 -7.10 -13.13 21.35
N ARG A 31 -7.61 -12.70 22.52
CA ARG A 31 -6.91 -12.29 23.77
C ARG A 31 -7.65 -11.16 24.48
N ALA A 32 -7.65 -11.26 25.81
CA ALA A 32 -8.35 -10.41 26.75
C ALA A 32 -8.07 -8.89 26.56
N GLY A 33 -9.15 -8.12 26.47
CA GLY A 33 -9.26 -6.80 27.10
C GLY A 33 -8.45 -5.62 26.56
N LYS A 34 -8.00 -5.61 25.30
CA LYS A 34 -7.63 -4.32 24.67
C LYS A 34 -8.92 -3.66 24.19
N LYS A 35 -9.18 -2.39 24.55
CA LYS A 35 -10.28 -1.60 23.96
C LYS A 35 -10.24 -1.85 22.45
N LYS A 36 -11.31 -2.42 21.86
CA LYS A 36 -11.38 -2.68 20.41
C LYS A 36 -11.02 -1.38 19.71
N ARG A 37 -9.82 -1.34 19.10
CA ARG A 37 -9.40 -0.16 18.34
C ARG A 37 -10.40 -0.01 17.21
N ARG A 38 -11.09 1.12 17.15
CA ARG A 38 -12.05 1.41 16.09
C ARG A 38 -11.32 1.30 14.76
N VAL A 39 -11.80 0.43 13.87
CA VAL A 39 -11.33 0.37 12.49
C VAL A 39 -12.14 1.43 11.74
N TYR A 40 -11.45 2.42 11.19
CA TYR A 40 -12.06 3.43 10.34
C TYR A 40 -11.86 3.01 8.90
N LEU A 41 -12.87 3.26 8.09
CA LEU A 41 -12.86 3.07 6.65
C LEU A 41 -13.03 4.44 6.00
N TRP A 42 -12.43 4.63 4.84
CA TRP A 42 -12.60 5.82 4.01
C TRP A 42 -12.52 5.41 2.55
N GLU A 43 -13.14 6.20 1.68
CA GLU A 43 -13.22 5.91 0.26
C GLU A 43 -12.03 6.50 -0.50
N SER A 44 -11.70 5.88 -1.63
CA SER A 44 -10.73 6.35 -2.60
C SER A 44 -11.40 6.29 -3.97
N VAL A 45 -11.34 7.39 -4.73
CA VAL A 45 -11.90 7.44 -6.09
C VAL A 45 -11.14 6.52 -7.05
N LEU A 46 -9.87 6.25 -6.76
CA LEU A 46 -9.09 5.22 -7.47
C LEU A 46 -9.21 3.88 -6.76
N GLN A 47 -9.51 2.85 -7.55
CA GLN A 47 -9.43 1.45 -7.16
C GLN A 47 -8.01 0.91 -7.37
N ALA A 48 -7.75 -0.30 -6.88
CA ALA A 48 -6.49 -0.98 -7.16
C ALA A 48 -6.32 -1.22 -8.67
N HIS A 49 -5.16 -0.89 -9.20
CA HIS A 49 -4.86 -1.03 -10.63
C HIS A 49 -3.36 -1.21 -10.86
N GLU A 50 -3.01 -1.66 -12.07
CA GLU A 50 -1.63 -1.80 -12.52
C GLU A 50 -1.19 -0.55 -13.29
N MET A 51 0.07 -0.18 -13.12
CA MET A 51 0.70 0.94 -13.81
C MET A 51 2.17 0.59 -14.11
N GLY A 52 2.44 0.25 -15.37
CA GLY A 52 3.75 -0.27 -15.77
C GLY A 52 4.07 -1.56 -15.04
N MET A 53 5.19 -1.57 -14.31
CA MET A 53 5.68 -2.73 -13.54
C MET A 53 5.20 -2.73 -12.07
N TYR A 54 4.18 -1.93 -11.75
CA TYR A 54 3.71 -1.74 -10.38
C TYR A 54 2.22 -1.96 -10.22
N GLN A 55 1.82 -2.40 -9.03
CA GLN A 55 0.45 -2.41 -8.54
C GLN A 55 0.25 -1.24 -7.60
N ILE A 56 -0.75 -0.40 -7.88
CA ILE A 56 -1.13 0.75 -7.08
C ILE A 56 -2.37 0.38 -6.27
N ILE A 57 -2.22 0.26 -4.96
CA ILE A 57 -3.27 -0.23 -4.07
C ILE A 57 -3.68 0.88 -3.09
N PRO A 58 -4.91 1.42 -3.18
CA PRO A 58 -5.40 2.41 -2.23
C PRO A 58 -5.50 1.81 -0.83
N ILE A 59 -5.03 2.54 0.17
CA ILE A 59 -5.13 2.16 1.57
C ILE A 59 -6.38 2.84 2.15
N THR A 60 -7.48 2.08 2.27
CA THR A 60 -8.82 2.58 2.62
C THR A 60 -9.27 2.28 4.05
N SER A 61 -8.36 1.75 4.89
CA SER A 61 -8.69 1.44 6.28
C SER A 61 -7.56 1.76 7.24
N SER A 62 -7.95 2.08 8.48
CA SER A 62 -6.99 2.38 9.55
C SER A 62 -6.14 1.18 9.95
N TRP A 63 -6.67 -0.04 9.78
CA TRP A 63 -5.90 -1.26 9.97
C TRP A 63 -4.83 -1.41 8.88
N ALA A 64 -5.21 -1.27 7.61
CA ALA A 64 -4.29 -1.40 6.48
C ALA A 64 -3.18 -0.33 6.55
N LEU A 65 -3.53 0.91 6.92
CA LEU A 65 -2.56 2.00 7.09
C LEU A 65 -1.53 1.70 8.18
N ARG A 66 -1.98 1.18 9.34
CA ARG A 66 -1.08 0.77 10.42
C ARG A 66 -0.25 -0.45 10.06
N HIS A 67 -0.81 -1.36 9.28
CA HIS A 67 -0.08 -2.53 8.78
C HIS A 67 1.00 -2.10 7.78
N GLU A 68 0.68 -1.21 6.84
CA GLU A 68 1.64 -0.62 5.90
C GLU A 68 2.80 0.06 6.63
N GLY A 69 2.52 0.97 7.56
CA GLY A 69 3.56 1.67 8.31
C GLY A 69 4.45 0.73 9.13
N ARG A 70 3.91 -0.40 9.63
CA ARG A 70 4.72 -1.43 10.29
C ARG A 70 5.60 -2.18 9.29
N VAL A 71 5.03 -2.66 8.19
CA VAL A 71 5.75 -3.47 7.19
C VAL A 71 6.83 -2.64 6.50
N MET A 72 6.53 -1.39 6.18
CA MET A 72 7.45 -0.48 5.50
C MET A 72 8.33 0.32 6.47
N ASN A 73 8.17 0.12 7.78
CA ASN A 73 8.91 0.80 8.85
C ASN A 73 8.89 2.34 8.73
N HIS A 74 7.73 2.94 8.48
CA HIS A 74 7.58 4.40 8.39
C HIS A 74 6.26 4.92 8.97
N CYS A 75 6.18 6.25 9.05
CA CYS A 75 5.21 6.98 9.86
C CYS A 75 3.79 7.04 9.28
N VAL A 76 3.52 6.49 8.09
CA VAL A 76 2.19 6.55 7.46
C VAL A 76 1.06 5.98 8.34
N GLY A 77 1.39 5.04 9.23
CA GLY A 77 0.45 4.46 10.19
C GLY A 77 -0.16 5.49 11.16
N SER A 78 0.43 6.69 11.27
CA SER A 78 -0.08 7.80 12.07
C SER A 78 -1.12 8.67 11.36
N TYR A 79 -1.29 8.53 10.04
CA TYR A 79 -2.17 9.37 9.23
C TYR A 79 -3.66 9.01 9.32
N GLU A 80 -4.04 8.13 10.25
CA GLU A 80 -5.41 7.60 10.42
C GLU A 80 -6.47 8.71 10.49
N LYS A 81 -6.20 9.76 11.28
CA LYS A 81 -7.12 10.90 11.41
C LYS A 81 -7.24 11.69 10.10
N LEU A 82 -6.12 11.97 9.44
CA LEU A 82 -6.09 12.74 8.19
C LEU A 82 -6.77 12.00 7.04
N CYS A 83 -6.63 10.68 6.96
CA CYS A 83 -7.30 9.88 5.95
C CYS A 83 -8.82 9.87 6.15
N ARG A 84 -9.24 9.63 7.40
CA ARG A 84 -10.66 9.65 7.80
C ARG A 84 -11.31 11.00 7.56
N ASP A 85 -10.61 12.08 7.89
CA ASP A 85 -11.13 13.44 7.76
C ASP A 85 -11.07 13.96 6.30
N GLY A 86 -10.56 13.15 5.36
CA GLY A 86 -10.58 13.46 3.92
C GLY A 86 -9.33 14.18 3.39
N TYR A 87 -8.36 14.52 4.25
CA TYR A 87 -7.19 15.31 3.87
C TYR A 87 -6.06 14.49 3.24
N ILE A 88 -5.95 13.20 3.55
CA ILE A 88 -4.90 12.33 2.99
C ILE A 88 -5.50 11.13 2.27
N ARG A 89 -4.85 10.72 1.19
CA ARG A 89 -5.05 9.44 0.52
C ARG A 89 -3.72 8.75 0.35
N ALA A 90 -3.58 7.57 0.94
CA ALA A 90 -2.35 6.79 0.88
C ALA A 90 -2.51 5.60 -0.06
N PHE A 91 -1.43 5.26 -0.77
CA PHE A 91 -1.36 4.13 -1.68
C PHE A 91 -0.13 3.28 -1.36
N SER A 92 -0.30 1.97 -1.32
CA SER A 92 0.79 1.01 -1.30
C SER A 92 1.19 0.73 -2.75
N ILE A 93 2.46 0.99 -3.09
CA ILE A 93 3.03 0.67 -4.39
C ILE A 93 3.79 -0.64 -4.25
N ARG A 94 3.44 -1.60 -5.10
CA ARG A 94 4.04 -2.95 -5.08
C ARG A 94 4.58 -3.31 -6.44
N ASP A 95 5.58 -4.19 -6.48
CA ASP A 95 5.96 -4.84 -7.73
C ASP A 95 4.87 -5.82 -8.21
N LEU A 96 5.03 -6.39 -9.40
CA LEU A 96 4.09 -7.37 -9.95
C LEU A 96 4.06 -8.70 -9.17
N HIS A 97 5.01 -8.93 -8.27
CA HIS A 97 5.04 -10.08 -7.36
C HIS A 97 4.33 -9.79 -6.03
N GLY A 98 3.83 -8.57 -5.83
CA GLY A 98 3.14 -8.14 -4.63
C GLY A 98 4.07 -7.69 -3.49
N ASN A 99 5.37 -7.56 -3.73
CA ASN A 99 6.30 -6.99 -2.74
C ASN A 99 6.12 -5.48 -2.68
N ARG A 100 6.08 -4.92 -1.47
CA ARG A 100 5.99 -3.47 -1.30
C ARG A 100 7.32 -2.82 -1.63
N VAL A 101 7.28 -1.85 -2.54
CA VAL A 101 8.46 -1.09 -2.96
C VAL A 101 8.42 0.33 -2.43
N ALA A 102 7.23 0.92 -2.31
CA ALA A 102 7.04 2.25 -1.78
C ALA A 102 5.63 2.45 -1.21
N THR A 103 5.46 3.50 -0.42
CA THR A 103 4.15 4.03 -0.04
C THR A 103 4.13 5.50 -0.43
N MET A 104 3.04 5.93 -1.08
CA MET A 104 2.83 7.34 -1.42
C MET A 104 1.60 7.90 -0.70
N SER A 105 1.59 9.20 -0.45
CA SER A 105 0.43 9.94 0.03
C SER A 105 0.16 11.16 -0.83
N LEU A 106 -1.13 11.37 -1.09
CA LEU A 106 -1.68 12.60 -1.62
C LEU A 106 -2.29 13.41 -0.47
N MET A 107 -2.17 14.72 -0.55
CA MET A 107 -2.75 15.67 0.40
C MET A 107 -3.72 16.60 -0.31
N PHE A 108 -4.92 16.77 0.24
CA PHE A 108 -5.86 17.77 -0.21
C PHE A 108 -5.57 19.11 0.47
N GLN A 109 -5.22 20.12 -0.32
CA GLN A 109 -4.89 21.47 0.13
C GLN A 109 -5.24 22.47 -0.98
N ASP A 110 -5.68 23.68 -0.62
CA ASP A 110 -5.95 24.76 -1.60
C ASP A 110 -6.92 24.33 -2.71
N ASP A 111 -7.96 23.57 -2.32
CA ASP A 111 -9.02 23.01 -3.17
C ASP A 111 -8.55 22.03 -4.26
N ASP A 112 -7.35 21.44 -4.13
CA ASP A 112 -6.82 20.43 -5.04
C ASP A 112 -6.00 19.33 -4.31
N TRP A 113 -5.77 18.21 -4.98
CA TRP A 113 -4.91 17.13 -4.51
C TRP A 113 -3.46 17.35 -4.92
N HIS A 114 -2.51 17.13 -4.03
CA HIS A 114 -1.08 17.26 -4.30
C HIS A 114 -0.34 15.99 -3.87
N LEU A 115 0.74 15.65 -4.57
CA LEU A 115 1.67 14.63 -4.10
C LEU A 115 2.39 15.18 -2.86
N GLU A 116 2.18 14.57 -1.70
CA GLU A 116 2.84 14.98 -0.46
C GLU A 116 4.17 14.27 -0.28
N GLN A 117 4.18 12.95 -0.40
CA GLN A 117 5.43 12.19 -0.41
C GLN A 117 5.28 10.83 -1.09
N ILE A 118 6.43 10.25 -1.40
CA ILE A 118 6.61 8.83 -1.70
C ILE A 118 7.89 8.36 -1.00
N LYS A 119 7.79 7.25 -0.27
CA LYS A 119 8.90 6.71 0.51
C LYS A 119 8.98 5.20 0.41
N GLY A 120 10.21 4.71 0.31
CA GLY A 120 10.54 3.30 0.39
C GLY A 120 10.57 2.78 1.83
N TYR A 121 11.08 1.56 1.98
CA TYR A 121 11.30 0.95 3.29
C TYR A 121 12.16 1.85 4.19
N SER A 122 11.77 2.01 5.46
CA SER A 122 12.47 2.85 6.44
C SER A 122 12.67 4.32 6.01
N ASN A 123 11.67 4.91 5.34
CA ASN A 123 11.72 6.27 4.79
C ASN A 123 12.79 6.49 3.71
N ALA A 124 13.24 5.44 3.02
CA ALA A 124 14.20 5.57 1.92
C ALA A 124 13.68 6.52 0.83
N GLU A 125 14.60 7.31 0.28
CA GLU A 125 14.33 8.11 -0.92
C GLU A 125 14.26 7.17 -2.13
N VAL A 126 13.22 7.34 -2.95
CA VAL A 126 12.93 6.44 -4.07
C VAL A 126 12.59 7.17 -5.35
N CYS A 127 12.42 8.50 -5.33
CA CYS A 127 12.14 9.29 -6.52
C CYS A 127 13.38 9.58 -7.37
N ILE A 128 14.56 9.53 -6.76
CA ILE A 128 15.81 9.86 -7.43
C ILE A 128 16.81 8.71 -7.32
N SER A 129 17.58 8.52 -8.38
CA SER A 129 18.78 7.69 -8.41
C SER A 129 19.99 8.62 -8.45
N GLU A 130 20.97 8.40 -7.58
CA GLU A 130 22.21 9.17 -7.54
C GLU A 130 23.39 8.27 -7.90
N GLU A 131 24.07 8.59 -9.00
CA GLU A 131 25.30 7.90 -9.39
C GLU A 131 26.48 8.84 -9.26
N VAL A 132 27.45 8.46 -8.42
CA VAL A 132 28.68 9.21 -8.20
C VAL A 132 29.81 8.52 -8.94
N TYR A 133 30.43 9.20 -9.90
CA TYR A 133 31.55 8.67 -10.67
C TYR A 133 32.67 9.71 -10.82
N TYR A 134 33.88 9.23 -11.09
CA TYR A 134 35.04 10.08 -11.40
C TYR A 134 35.27 10.04 -12.91
N ASP A 135 35.24 11.19 -13.58
CA ASP A 135 35.35 11.27 -15.04
C ASP A 135 36.80 11.33 -15.56
N GLY A 136 37.78 11.38 -14.66
CA GLY A 136 39.19 11.60 -14.98
C GLY A 136 39.74 12.93 -14.45
N GLU A 137 38.88 13.92 -14.23
CA GLU A 137 39.22 15.28 -13.77
C GLU A 137 38.55 15.62 -12.44
N GLN A 138 37.28 15.25 -12.25
CA GLN A 138 36.50 15.55 -11.06
C GLN A 138 35.48 14.45 -10.75
N THR A 139 35.03 14.44 -9.49
CA THR A 139 33.88 13.63 -9.08
C THR A 139 32.61 14.31 -9.57
N GLN A 140 31.80 13.60 -10.35
CA GLN A 140 30.49 14.02 -10.81
C GLN A 140 29.39 13.23 -10.09
N THR A 141 28.24 13.86 -9.91
CA THR A 141 27.00 13.22 -9.44
C THR A 141 25.94 13.38 -10.51
N LEU A 142 25.48 12.27 -11.07
CA LEU A 142 24.32 12.21 -11.95
C LEU A 142 23.08 11.91 -11.10
N ILE A 143 22.06 12.75 -11.25
CA ILE A 143 20.77 12.60 -10.56
C ILE A 143 19.70 12.38 -11.63
N GLU A 144 19.04 11.23 -11.57
CA GLU A 144 17.94 10.86 -12.48
C GLU A 144 16.66 10.58 -11.70
N MET A 145 15.52 10.87 -12.33
CA MET A 145 14.21 10.49 -11.77
C MET A 145 13.96 9.01 -12.02
N THR A 146 13.48 8.31 -11.01
CA THR A 146 13.16 6.88 -11.11
C THR A 146 11.76 6.65 -11.71
N ASP A 147 11.47 5.41 -12.09
CA ASP A 147 10.11 5.02 -12.51
C ASP A 147 9.05 5.33 -11.43
N LEU A 148 9.41 5.18 -10.14
CA LEU A 148 8.52 5.47 -9.03
C LEU A 148 8.13 6.96 -8.96
N HIS A 149 9.02 7.86 -9.37
CA HIS A 149 8.68 9.28 -9.51
C HIS A 149 7.55 9.46 -10.54
N TYR A 150 7.73 8.92 -11.75
CA TYR A 150 6.74 9.08 -12.82
C TYR A 150 5.41 8.40 -12.49
N VAL A 151 5.45 7.21 -11.89
CA VAL A 151 4.27 6.50 -11.40
C VAL A 151 3.51 7.32 -10.37
N ALA A 152 4.19 7.94 -9.40
CA ALA A 152 3.53 8.76 -8.38
C ALA A 152 2.78 9.96 -9.00
N TYR A 153 3.40 10.64 -9.97
CA TYR A 153 2.76 11.75 -10.68
C TYR A 153 1.59 11.29 -11.56
N GLU A 154 1.70 10.13 -12.18
CA GLU A 154 0.61 9.57 -12.98
C GLU A 154 -0.57 9.13 -12.10
N VAL A 155 -0.32 8.56 -10.92
CA VAL A 155 -1.35 8.28 -9.91
C VAL A 155 -2.04 9.57 -9.49
N LEU A 156 -1.29 10.64 -9.19
CA LEU A 156 -1.87 11.94 -8.86
C LEU A 156 -2.76 12.48 -10.01
N ARG A 157 -2.27 12.41 -11.25
CA ARG A 157 -3.02 12.84 -12.43
C ARG A 157 -4.34 12.09 -12.59
N CYS A 158 -4.30 10.77 -12.45
CA CYS A 158 -5.48 9.92 -12.49
C CYS A 158 -6.44 10.22 -11.33
N TYR A 159 -5.91 10.46 -10.12
CA TYR A 159 -6.71 10.75 -8.94
C TYR A 159 -7.48 12.06 -9.11
N ARG A 160 -6.81 13.14 -9.52
CA ARG A 160 -7.45 14.43 -9.83
C ARG A 160 -8.54 14.29 -10.87
N LYS A 161 -8.24 13.62 -11.99
CA LYS A 161 -9.21 13.38 -13.05
C LYS A 161 -10.43 12.59 -12.55
N ALA A 162 -10.23 11.57 -11.72
CA ALA A 162 -11.35 10.80 -11.16
C ALA A 162 -12.19 11.64 -10.19
N TRP A 163 -11.53 12.44 -9.33
CA TRP A 163 -12.18 13.30 -8.35
C TRP A 163 -13.00 14.43 -8.98
N GLU A 164 -12.56 15.00 -10.10
CA GLU A 164 -13.35 16.01 -10.85
C GLU A 164 -14.65 15.46 -11.45
N ASN A 165 -14.78 14.13 -11.58
CA ASN A 165 -15.93 13.46 -12.19
C ASN A 165 -16.85 12.76 -11.16
N ASP A 166 -16.55 12.87 -9.86
CA ASP A 166 -17.30 12.28 -8.73
C ASP A 166 -18.26 13.32 -8.11
#